data_AF-A0AAR2LMG1-F1
#
_entry.id   AF-A0AAR2LMG1-F1
#
_cell.length_a   1.000
_cell.length_b   1.000
_cell.length_c   1.000
_cell.angle_alpha   90.00
_cell.angle_beta   90.00
_cell.angle_gamma   90.00
#
_symmetry.space_group_name_H-M   'P 1'
#
loop_
_entity.id
_entity.type
_entity.pdbx_description
1 polymer ?
#
loop_
_entity_poly.entity_id
_entity_poly.type
_entity_poly.pdbx_seq_one_letter_code
_entity_poly.pdbx_strand_id
1 'polypeptide(L)'
;MEDLQDSAFSGPTALSLTAELKWNLPAYLSVLIAFGNLGPLAVTLTHHFAPGCLNERVVIPSIQVLAVVASAFLAIFWSWVTTVAGEQRSLPFLLLTFVLSFVCCTSNVTFLPFMYRYPPQYIRTFFVGQGLSALFPCVVALGQGVGKLECLETENGTKPEKFKENFPAQDFFWFLFVMLTVSALSFLALMYRDVAPVVRKDIQAPEQQLEKDQEEENPLKNGGTPLSEEQVDVEKQTPAVSFWTLNNIYLLFLLGISNALTNGVLPSVQTFSCLPYGTMAFHLSVVLGNIANPLACFVAMFVLLRSSAGLGIMSLGGCVFAAYLLALAALSPCPPLLGSNAGVVVVVISWIIFTGLFSYLKVVVGTLLHGAGHTALLWCGVFIQAGSLIGALTMFPLVSVYHVFHQAQDCVDNCS
;
A
#
# COMPACT_ATOMS: atom_id res chain seq x y z
N MET A 1 3.49 1.52 -1.16
CA MET A 1 2.49 1.73 -2.25
C MET A 1 1.15 1.06 -1.91
N GLU A 2 1.15 -0.07 -1.20
CA GLU A 2 0.01 -0.46 -0.35
C GLU A 2 -0.39 0.72 0.58
N ASP A 3 0.60 1.41 1.16
CA ASP A 3 0.38 2.60 2.00
C ASP A 3 -0.13 3.83 1.25
N LEU A 4 0.03 3.89 -0.07
CA LEU A 4 -0.45 5.00 -0.88
C LEU A 4 -1.98 5.02 -0.88
N GLN A 5 -2.59 3.84 -0.70
CA GLN A 5 -4.02 3.69 -0.69
C GLN A 5 -4.62 3.84 0.71
N ASP A 6 -3.94 3.34 1.73
CA ASP A 6 -4.29 3.66 3.12
C ASP A 6 -4.11 5.16 3.41
N SER A 7 -3.18 5.86 2.75
CA SER A 7 -2.93 7.31 2.86
C SER A 7 -3.84 8.20 2.00
N ALA A 8 -4.10 7.81 0.75
CA ALA A 8 -4.92 8.61 -0.16
C ALA A 8 -6.41 8.58 0.21
N PHE A 9 -6.84 7.58 1.00
CA PHE A 9 -8.25 7.35 1.30
C PHE A 9 -8.63 7.42 2.78
N SER A 10 -7.65 7.64 3.65
CA SER A 10 -7.86 8.10 5.04
C SER A 10 -8.08 9.62 5.12
N GLY A 11 -7.84 10.36 4.03
CA GLY A 11 -8.35 11.72 3.82
C GLY A 11 -9.75 11.77 3.18
N PRO A 12 -10.23 12.94 2.77
CA PRO A 12 -11.47 13.67 3.12
C PRO A 12 -12.81 13.09 2.65
N THR A 13 -12.81 11.89 2.09
CA THR A 13 -13.96 11.28 1.41
C THR A 13 -15.10 10.92 2.35
N ALA A 14 -14.81 10.82 3.64
CA ALA A 14 -15.75 10.42 4.65
C ALA A 14 -16.76 11.53 5.04
N LEU A 15 -16.60 12.79 4.56
CA LEU A 15 -17.40 13.92 5.07
C LEU A 15 -18.41 14.55 4.11
N SER A 16 -18.38 14.27 2.80
CA SER A 16 -19.47 14.70 1.88
C SER A 16 -20.43 13.57 1.48
N LEU A 17 -20.07 12.33 1.81
CA LEU A 17 -20.89 11.15 1.64
C LEU A 17 -21.72 10.93 2.90
N THR A 18 -22.99 10.54 2.74
CA THR A 18 -23.97 10.31 3.81
C THR A 18 -23.33 9.70 5.07
N ALA A 19 -23.69 10.18 6.27
CA ALA A 19 -23.03 9.87 7.55
C ALA A 19 -22.74 8.37 7.80
N GLU A 20 -23.56 7.46 7.28
CA GLU A 20 -23.31 6.00 7.38
C GLU A 20 -22.16 5.49 6.51
N LEU A 21 -21.90 6.13 5.36
CA LEU A 21 -20.78 5.76 4.51
C LEU A 21 -19.46 6.19 5.17
N LYS A 22 -19.44 7.25 5.99
CA LYS A 22 -18.23 7.77 6.66
C LYS A 22 -17.46 6.69 7.43
N TRP A 23 -18.16 5.91 8.25
CA TRP A 23 -17.54 4.93 9.15
C TRP A 23 -17.24 3.61 8.45
N ASN A 24 -18.07 3.24 7.47
CA ASN A 24 -17.94 1.99 6.72
C ASN A 24 -16.95 2.11 5.54
N LEU A 25 -16.63 3.32 5.09
CA LEU A 25 -15.79 3.58 3.94
C LEU A 25 -14.45 2.83 3.97
N PRO A 26 -13.68 2.78 5.08
CA PRO A 26 -12.44 2.01 5.13
C PRO A 26 -12.63 0.51 4.83
N ALA A 27 -13.76 -0.08 5.23
CA ALA A 27 -14.07 -1.48 4.93
C ALA A 27 -14.34 -1.69 3.43
N TYR A 28 -15.08 -0.79 2.78
CA TYR A 28 -15.26 -0.82 1.31
C TYR A 28 -13.92 -0.70 0.59
N LEU A 29 -13.10 0.27 1.00
CA LEU A 29 -11.79 0.51 0.40
C LEU A 29 -10.86 -0.69 0.57
N SER A 30 -10.83 -1.31 1.76
CA SER A 30 -10.02 -2.50 2.03
C SER A 30 -10.36 -3.65 1.08
N VAL A 31 -11.66 -3.85 0.78
CA VAL A 31 -12.10 -4.82 -0.22
C VAL A 31 -11.68 -4.43 -1.63
N LEU A 32 -11.87 -3.18 -2.04
CA LEU A 32 -11.45 -2.72 -3.37
C LEU A 32 -9.93 -2.81 -3.59
N ILE A 33 -9.14 -2.55 -2.54
CA ILE A 33 -7.68 -2.70 -2.56
C ILE A 33 -7.31 -4.18 -2.65
N ALA A 34 -7.94 -5.03 -1.85
CA ALA A 34 -7.71 -6.47 -1.91
C ALA A 34 -8.02 -7.05 -3.30
N PHE A 35 -9.09 -6.59 -3.96
CA PHE A 35 -9.37 -6.95 -5.35
C PHE A 35 -8.41 -6.30 -6.36
N GLY A 36 -7.80 -5.16 -6.04
CA GLY A 36 -6.72 -4.56 -6.85
C GLY A 36 -5.54 -5.52 -7.05
N ASN A 37 -5.31 -6.45 -6.12
CA ASN A 37 -4.29 -7.50 -6.24
C ASN A 37 -4.54 -8.51 -7.37
N LEU A 38 -5.72 -8.51 -8.00
CA LEU A 38 -5.94 -9.26 -9.25
C LEU A 38 -5.01 -8.79 -10.37
N GLY A 39 -4.56 -7.53 -10.34
CA GLY A 39 -3.65 -6.99 -11.33
C GLY A 39 -2.28 -7.69 -11.34
N PRO A 40 -1.56 -7.72 -10.21
CA PRO A 40 -0.37 -8.55 -10.06
C PRO A 40 -0.56 -10.02 -10.43
N LEU A 41 -1.67 -10.63 -10.00
CA LEU A 41 -1.99 -12.01 -10.34
C LEU A 41 -2.13 -12.20 -11.86
N ALA A 42 -2.83 -11.31 -12.55
CA ALA A 42 -2.96 -11.32 -14.00
C ALA A 42 -1.59 -11.20 -14.71
N VAL A 43 -0.70 -10.32 -14.21
CA VAL A 43 0.67 -10.20 -14.74
C VAL A 43 1.45 -11.50 -14.56
N THR A 44 1.41 -12.09 -13.36
CA THR A 44 2.10 -13.36 -13.07
C THR A 44 1.58 -14.51 -13.92
N LEU A 45 0.25 -14.66 -14.04
CA LEU A 45 -0.37 -15.70 -14.87
C LEU A 45 -0.02 -15.52 -16.35
N THR A 46 -0.02 -14.28 -16.84
CA THR A 46 0.35 -13.98 -18.23
C THR A 46 1.81 -14.34 -18.50
N HIS A 47 2.74 -14.02 -17.59
CA HIS A 47 4.13 -14.46 -17.70
C HIS A 47 4.29 -15.98 -17.68
N HIS A 48 3.45 -16.69 -16.93
CA HIS A 48 3.51 -18.15 -16.84
C HIS A 48 2.94 -18.86 -18.08
N PHE A 49 1.78 -18.43 -18.56
CA PHE A 49 1.08 -19.08 -19.67
C PHE A 49 1.47 -18.55 -21.05
N ALA A 50 1.95 -17.31 -21.14
CA ALA A 50 2.26 -16.64 -22.40
C ALA A 50 3.55 -15.80 -22.29
N PRO A 51 4.72 -16.45 -22.12
CA PRO A 51 6.00 -15.76 -22.04
C PRO A 51 6.25 -14.95 -23.32
N GLY A 52 6.52 -13.65 -23.16
CA GLY A 52 6.75 -12.72 -24.27
C GLY A 52 5.54 -11.89 -24.71
N CYS A 53 4.32 -12.20 -24.26
CA CYS A 53 3.14 -11.38 -24.58
C CYS A 53 3.11 -10.03 -23.85
N LEU A 54 3.75 -9.94 -22.68
CA LEU A 54 3.85 -8.70 -21.91
C LEU A 54 5.01 -7.83 -22.43
N ASN A 55 4.69 -6.92 -23.34
CA ASN A 55 5.64 -5.87 -23.72
C ASN A 55 5.65 -4.78 -22.64
N GLU A 56 6.62 -4.83 -21.74
CA GLU A 56 6.82 -3.84 -20.66
C GLU A 56 6.83 -2.40 -21.17
N ARG A 57 7.35 -2.16 -22.39
CA ARG A 57 7.38 -0.82 -23.00
C ARG A 57 6.00 -0.27 -23.34
N VAL A 58 4.99 -1.13 -23.44
CA VAL A 58 3.59 -0.76 -23.68
C VAL A 58 2.80 -0.81 -22.38
N VAL A 59 2.99 -1.88 -21.59
CA VAL A 59 2.25 -2.12 -20.35
C VAL A 59 2.48 -1.01 -19.33
N ILE A 60 3.73 -0.61 -19.12
CA ILE A 60 4.07 0.38 -18.09
C ILE A 60 3.47 1.77 -18.43
N PRO A 61 3.68 2.35 -19.62
CA PRO A 61 3.00 3.60 -19.98
C PRO A 61 1.48 3.49 -19.95
N SER A 62 0.91 2.35 -20.34
CA SER A 62 -0.55 2.14 -20.28
C SER A 62 -1.09 2.22 -18.85
N ILE A 63 -0.41 1.58 -17.90
CA ILE A 63 -0.72 1.64 -16.46
C ILE A 63 -0.66 3.09 -15.96
N GLN A 64 0.37 3.86 -16.35
CA GLN A 64 0.52 5.26 -15.95
C GLN A 64 -0.56 6.17 -16.52
N VAL A 65 -0.85 6.04 -17.82
CA VAL A 65 -1.93 6.82 -18.47
C VAL A 65 -3.27 6.49 -17.81
N LEU A 66 -3.55 5.22 -17.53
CA LEU A 66 -4.76 4.82 -16.82
C LEU A 66 -4.84 5.43 -15.40
N ALA A 67 -3.73 5.49 -14.66
CA ALA A 67 -3.67 6.17 -13.35
C ALA A 67 -4.02 7.65 -13.44
N VAL A 68 -3.44 8.36 -14.42
CA VAL A 68 -3.65 9.80 -14.64
C VAL A 68 -5.11 10.08 -15.05
N VAL A 69 -5.66 9.28 -15.97
CA VAL A 69 -7.06 9.41 -16.40
C VAL A 69 -8.02 9.10 -15.25
N ALA A 70 -7.78 8.02 -14.50
CA ALA A 70 -8.62 7.64 -13.38
C ALA A 70 -8.61 8.69 -12.25
N SER A 71 -7.44 9.27 -11.94
CA SER A 71 -7.34 10.34 -10.93
C SER A 71 -7.96 11.66 -11.38
N ALA A 72 -7.88 12.02 -12.68
CA ALA A 72 -8.60 13.17 -13.22
C ALA A 72 -10.12 12.99 -13.10
N PHE A 73 -10.63 11.82 -13.51
CA PHE A 73 -12.05 11.51 -13.34
C PHE A 73 -12.46 11.46 -11.87
N LEU A 74 -11.58 11.00 -10.98
CA LEU A 74 -11.86 11.03 -9.55
C LEU A 74 -12.06 12.47 -9.08
N ALA A 75 -11.17 13.39 -9.46
CA ALA A 75 -11.29 14.81 -9.11
C ALA A 75 -12.56 15.50 -9.65
N ILE A 76 -13.11 15.01 -10.77
CA ILE A 76 -14.33 15.57 -11.38
C ILE A 76 -15.60 14.93 -10.80
N PHE A 77 -15.62 13.61 -10.66
CA PHE A 77 -16.84 12.83 -10.36
C PHE A 77 -16.93 12.33 -8.91
N TRP A 78 -15.99 12.69 -8.02
CA TRP A 78 -16.00 12.22 -6.63
C TRP A 78 -17.31 12.51 -5.88
N SER A 79 -17.95 13.65 -6.15
CA SER A 79 -19.17 14.10 -5.46
C SER A 79 -20.46 13.52 -6.03
N TRP A 80 -20.39 12.78 -7.14
CA TRP A 80 -21.57 12.19 -7.76
C TRP A 80 -22.08 11.02 -6.92
N VAL A 81 -23.38 11.06 -6.63
CA VAL A 81 -24.09 10.04 -5.84
C VAL A 81 -25.19 9.44 -6.70
N THR A 82 -25.29 8.12 -6.68
CA THR A 82 -26.31 7.34 -7.41
C THR A 82 -27.04 6.43 -6.45
N THR A 83 -28.34 6.25 -6.64
CA THR A 83 -29.14 5.30 -5.87
C THR A 83 -28.98 3.89 -6.42
N VAL A 84 -28.45 2.98 -5.60
CA VAL A 84 -28.26 1.55 -5.93
C VAL A 84 -28.94 0.73 -4.84
N ALA A 85 -29.82 -0.19 -5.23
CA ALA A 85 -30.57 -1.03 -4.29
C ALA A 85 -31.30 -0.25 -3.17
N GLY A 86 -31.76 0.98 -3.46
CA GLY A 86 -32.47 1.84 -2.51
C GLY A 86 -31.57 2.71 -1.62
N GLU A 87 -30.25 2.56 -1.67
CA GLU A 87 -29.30 3.36 -0.90
C GLU A 87 -28.51 4.33 -1.77
N GLN A 88 -28.17 5.49 -1.21
CA GLN A 88 -27.30 6.46 -1.86
C GLN A 88 -25.83 6.02 -1.78
N ARG A 89 -25.20 5.77 -2.93
CA ARG A 89 -23.81 5.31 -3.02
C ARG A 89 -23.06 6.13 -4.06
N SER A 90 -21.83 6.56 -3.76
CA SER A 90 -20.94 7.16 -4.76
C SER A 90 -20.25 6.09 -5.60
N LEU A 91 -21.00 5.51 -6.54
CA LEU A 91 -20.47 4.53 -7.49
C LEU A 91 -19.24 5.02 -8.27
N PRO A 92 -19.21 6.26 -8.83
CA PRO A 92 -18.05 6.73 -9.58
C PRO A 92 -16.78 6.75 -8.72
N PHE A 93 -16.91 7.21 -7.47
CA PHE A 93 -15.82 7.22 -6.50
C PHE A 93 -15.29 5.82 -6.22
N LEU A 94 -16.16 4.85 -5.92
CA LEU A 94 -15.75 3.47 -5.62
C LEU A 94 -15.10 2.80 -6.85
N LEU A 95 -15.69 2.97 -8.04
CA LEU A 95 -15.16 2.42 -9.28
C LEU A 95 -13.78 2.99 -9.61
N LEU A 96 -13.60 4.31 -9.55
CA LEU A 96 -12.33 4.96 -9.85
C LEU A 96 -11.27 4.63 -8.81
N THR A 97 -11.66 4.49 -7.54
CA THR A 97 -10.80 3.98 -6.48
C THR A 97 -10.33 2.55 -6.74
N PHE A 98 -11.22 1.68 -7.23
CA PHE A 98 -10.84 0.33 -7.65
C PHE A 98 -9.89 0.33 -8.85
N VAL A 99 -10.13 1.19 -9.86
CA VAL A 99 -9.21 1.31 -11.01
C VAL A 99 -7.84 1.78 -10.53
N LEU A 100 -7.79 2.76 -9.62
CA LEU A 100 -6.54 3.21 -9.02
C LEU A 100 -5.88 2.12 -8.16
N SER A 101 -6.63 1.31 -7.40
CA SER A 101 -6.06 0.17 -6.65
C SER A 101 -5.44 -0.86 -7.57
N PHE A 102 -6.18 -1.25 -8.60
CA PHE A 102 -5.74 -2.21 -9.60
C PHE A 102 -4.45 -1.76 -10.28
N VAL A 103 -4.41 -0.50 -10.74
CA VAL A 103 -3.25 0.10 -11.40
C VAL A 103 -2.06 0.23 -10.43
N CYS A 104 -2.31 0.68 -9.20
CA CYS A 104 -1.30 0.82 -8.15
C CYS A 104 -0.65 -0.54 -7.83
N CYS A 105 -1.45 -1.56 -7.50
CA CYS A 105 -0.97 -2.90 -7.21
C CYS A 105 -0.19 -3.48 -8.38
N THR A 106 -0.70 -3.35 -9.61
CA THR A 106 -0.03 -3.86 -10.83
C THR A 106 1.31 -3.15 -11.07
N SER A 107 1.40 -1.85 -10.81
CA SER A 107 2.63 -1.09 -11.00
C SER A 107 3.77 -1.56 -10.10
N ASN A 108 3.49 -1.97 -8.85
CA ASN A 108 4.51 -2.48 -7.92
C ASN A 108 5.25 -3.70 -8.49
N VAL A 109 4.55 -4.58 -9.19
CA VAL A 109 5.14 -5.82 -9.73
C VAL A 109 5.71 -5.67 -11.14
N THR A 110 5.23 -4.69 -11.91
CA THR A 110 5.66 -4.47 -13.30
C THR A 110 6.80 -3.46 -13.42
N PHE A 111 6.83 -2.42 -12.58
CA PHE A 111 7.83 -1.35 -12.72
C PHE A 111 9.18 -1.77 -12.16
N LEU A 112 9.20 -2.56 -11.09
CA LEU A 112 10.44 -2.96 -10.43
C LEU A 112 11.36 -3.80 -11.35
N PRO A 113 10.89 -4.86 -12.04
CA PRO A 113 11.70 -5.58 -13.05
C PRO A 113 12.27 -4.66 -14.13
N PHE A 114 11.48 -3.70 -14.60
CA PHE A 114 11.91 -2.73 -15.60
C PHE A 114 13.00 -1.79 -15.06
N MET A 115 12.85 -1.31 -13.82
CA MET A 115 13.83 -0.43 -13.16
C MET A 115 15.18 -1.12 -12.92
N TYR A 116 15.22 -2.45 -12.78
CA TYR A 116 16.48 -3.20 -12.64
C TYR A 116 17.39 -3.13 -13.88
N ARG A 117 16.89 -2.67 -15.03
CA ARG A 117 17.72 -2.40 -16.22
C ARG A 117 18.55 -1.12 -16.09
N TYR A 118 18.19 -0.24 -15.16
CA TYR A 118 18.87 1.04 -14.95
C TYR A 118 19.94 0.95 -13.85
N PRO A 119 20.89 1.90 -13.80
CA PRO A 119 21.88 1.97 -12.74
C PRO A 119 21.23 1.98 -11.33
N PRO A 120 21.88 1.40 -10.30
CA PRO A 120 21.32 1.28 -8.94
C PRO A 120 20.84 2.59 -8.30
N GLN A 121 21.32 3.74 -8.78
CA GLN A 121 20.87 5.06 -8.33
C GLN A 121 19.39 5.31 -8.63
N TYR A 122 18.89 4.83 -9.78
CA TYR A 122 17.49 4.98 -10.19
C TYR A 122 16.56 4.05 -9.38
N ILE A 123 17.03 2.86 -9.02
CA ILE A 123 16.29 1.92 -8.18
C ILE A 123 16.12 2.50 -6.76
N ARG A 124 17.18 3.08 -6.20
CA ARG A 124 17.11 3.73 -4.89
C ARG A 124 16.11 4.90 -4.88
N THR A 125 16.13 5.75 -5.90
CA THR A 125 15.19 6.87 -6.01
C THR A 125 13.75 6.43 -6.27
N PHE A 126 13.54 5.30 -6.98
CA PHE A 126 12.22 4.67 -7.11
C PHE A 126 11.62 4.27 -5.75
N PHE A 127 12.39 3.59 -4.89
CA PHE A 127 11.92 3.22 -3.55
C PHE A 127 11.67 4.45 -2.65
N VAL A 128 12.49 5.49 -2.75
CA VAL A 128 12.25 6.77 -2.06
C VAL A 128 10.93 7.40 -2.54
N GLY A 129 10.70 7.45 -3.86
CA GLY A 129 9.45 7.94 -4.45
C GLY A 129 8.24 7.12 -4.00
N GLN A 130 8.37 5.80 -3.92
CA GLN A 130 7.32 4.91 -3.41
C GLN A 130 6.96 5.22 -1.94
N GLY A 131 7.92 5.57 -1.09
CA GLY A 131 7.65 6.04 0.27
C GLY A 131 6.98 7.42 0.31
N LEU A 132 7.51 8.39 -0.44
CA LEU A 132 6.98 9.75 -0.48
C LEU A 132 5.55 9.83 -1.05
N SER A 133 5.22 8.90 -1.94
CA SER A 133 3.91 8.86 -2.59
C SER A 133 2.75 8.67 -1.61
N ALA A 134 2.97 8.00 -0.47
CA ALA A 134 2.00 7.86 0.60
C ALA A 134 2.04 9.04 1.59
N LEU A 135 3.24 9.55 1.86
CA LEU A 135 3.46 10.63 2.82
C LEU A 135 2.81 11.96 2.38
N PHE A 136 2.98 12.36 1.11
CA PHE A 136 2.46 13.65 0.66
C PHE A 136 0.93 13.77 0.72
N PRO A 137 0.13 12.81 0.22
CA PRO A 137 -1.32 12.82 0.41
C PRO A 137 -1.71 12.90 1.88
N CYS A 138 -1.06 12.14 2.75
CA CYS A 138 -1.29 12.18 4.20
C CYS A 138 -1.09 13.58 4.79
N VAL A 139 0.02 14.26 4.46
CA VAL A 139 0.32 15.60 4.96
C VAL A 139 -0.68 16.63 4.44
N VAL A 140 -1.07 16.53 3.16
CA VAL A 140 -2.08 17.41 2.56
C VAL A 140 -3.45 17.17 3.20
N ALA A 141 -3.84 15.92 3.46
CA ALA A 141 -5.08 15.57 4.15
C ALA A 141 -5.12 16.12 5.59
N LEU A 142 -4.01 16.03 6.32
CA LEU A 142 -3.87 16.63 7.65
C LEU A 142 -4.00 18.17 7.57
N GLY A 143 -3.34 18.79 6.59
CA GLY A 143 -3.40 20.22 6.32
C GLY A 143 -4.81 20.70 5.93
N GLN A 144 -5.64 19.84 5.34
CA GLN A 144 -7.03 20.16 5.03
C GLN A 144 -7.88 20.34 6.30
N GLY A 145 -7.53 19.68 7.40
CA GLY A 145 -8.21 19.84 8.69
C GLY A 145 -9.63 19.27 8.71
N VAL A 146 -9.84 18.13 8.06
CA VAL A 146 -11.17 17.54 7.83
C VAL A 146 -11.81 17.04 9.12
N GLY A 147 -13.07 17.42 9.35
CA GLY A 147 -13.90 16.88 10.43
C GLY A 147 -13.56 17.42 11.81
N LYS A 148 -12.93 18.59 11.89
CA LYS A 148 -12.83 19.33 13.15
C LYS A 148 -14.25 19.69 13.60
N LEU A 149 -14.62 19.22 14.78
CA LEU A 149 -15.91 19.46 15.38
C LEU A 149 -15.68 19.80 16.85
N GLU A 150 -16.29 20.89 17.30
CA GLU A 150 -16.43 21.21 18.72
C GLU A 150 -17.88 21.07 19.13
N CYS A 151 -18.08 20.45 20.28
CA CYS A 151 -19.40 20.35 20.91
C CYS A 151 -19.57 21.55 21.83
N LEU A 152 -20.33 22.54 21.38
CA LEU A 152 -20.62 23.73 22.19
C LEU A 152 -21.86 23.49 23.03
N GLU A 153 -21.74 23.72 24.34
CA GLU A 153 -22.91 23.72 25.22
C GLU A 153 -23.74 24.99 24.96
N THR A 154 -24.99 24.80 24.55
CA THR A 154 -25.98 25.88 24.36
C THR A 154 -27.11 25.71 25.39
N GLU A 155 -27.91 26.76 25.64
CA GLU A 155 -29.07 26.70 26.56
C GLU A 155 -30.09 25.59 26.23
N ASN A 156 -30.11 25.10 24.98
CA ASN A 156 -30.97 24.01 24.50
C ASN A 156 -30.23 22.66 24.33
N GLY A 157 -29.07 22.48 24.97
CA GLY A 157 -28.23 21.28 24.90
C GLY A 157 -26.95 21.46 24.08
N THR A 158 -26.20 20.37 23.91
CA THR A 158 -24.92 20.36 23.20
C THR A 158 -25.15 20.39 21.68
N LYS A 159 -24.57 21.38 20.99
CA LYS A 159 -24.65 21.48 19.53
C LYS A 159 -23.28 21.22 18.89
N PRO A 160 -23.21 20.38 17.84
CA PRO A 160 -22.00 20.22 17.06
C PRO A 160 -21.75 21.44 16.17
N GLU A 161 -20.69 22.19 16.43
CA GLU A 161 -20.14 23.16 15.50
C GLU A 161 -19.05 22.49 14.64
N LYS A 162 -19.35 22.31 13.35
CA LYS A 162 -18.39 21.79 12.38
C LYS A 162 -17.54 22.93 11.86
N PHE A 163 -16.24 22.86 12.11
CA PHE A 163 -15.29 23.80 11.52
C PHE A 163 -15.20 23.55 10.03
N LYS A 164 -15.15 24.64 9.27
CA LYS A 164 -14.90 24.61 7.83
C LYS A 164 -13.50 24.07 7.56
N GLU A 165 -13.38 23.15 6.60
CA GLU A 165 -12.09 22.67 6.12
C GLU A 165 -11.27 23.83 5.53
N ASN A 166 -9.94 23.71 5.60
CA ASN A 166 -9.03 24.74 5.06
C ASN A 166 -9.17 24.87 3.54
N PHE A 167 -9.51 23.77 2.85
CA PHE A 167 -9.80 23.73 1.42
C PHE A 167 -10.75 22.56 1.09
N PRO A 168 -11.50 22.62 -0.03
CA PRO A 168 -12.45 21.57 -0.42
C PRO A 168 -11.77 20.24 -0.78
N ALA A 169 -12.47 19.12 -0.57
CA ALA A 169 -11.99 17.77 -0.92
C ALA A 169 -11.62 17.61 -2.41
N GLN A 170 -12.22 18.43 -3.29
CA GLN A 170 -11.88 18.45 -4.71
C GLN A 170 -10.41 18.83 -4.95
N ASP A 171 -9.85 19.76 -4.18
CA ASP A 171 -8.46 20.20 -4.33
C ASP A 171 -7.49 19.10 -3.93
N PHE A 172 -7.86 18.26 -2.95
CA PHE A 172 -7.10 17.06 -2.59
C PHE A 172 -7.00 16.07 -3.76
N PHE A 173 -8.10 15.84 -4.49
CA PHE A 173 -8.06 14.96 -5.66
C PHE A 173 -7.28 15.56 -6.83
N TRP A 174 -7.36 16.88 -7.04
CA TRP A 174 -6.52 17.57 -8.01
C TRP A 174 -5.03 17.48 -7.64
N PHE A 175 -4.69 17.56 -6.35
CA PHE A 175 -3.34 17.32 -5.88
C PHE A 175 -2.85 15.91 -6.22
N LEU A 176 -3.67 14.87 -6.01
CA LEU A 176 -3.34 13.50 -6.42
C LEU A 176 -3.11 13.38 -7.93
N PHE A 177 -3.98 14.00 -8.75
CA PHE A 177 -3.83 14.03 -10.20
C PHE A 177 -2.50 14.68 -10.62
N VAL A 178 -2.14 15.83 -10.03
CA VAL A 178 -0.88 16.52 -10.32
C VAL A 178 0.31 15.63 -9.97
N MET A 179 0.31 15.00 -8.79
CA MET A 179 1.40 14.11 -8.39
C MET A 179 1.56 12.92 -9.36
N LEU A 180 0.45 12.27 -9.73
CA LEU A 180 0.48 11.14 -10.67
C LEU A 180 0.93 11.57 -12.07
N THR A 181 0.53 12.76 -12.51
CA THR A 181 0.95 13.33 -13.79
C THR A 181 2.45 13.62 -13.81
N VAL A 182 2.99 14.24 -12.75
CA VAL A 182 4.44 14.49 -12.64
C VAL A 182 5.23 13.18 -12.62
N SER A 183 4.72 12.16 -11.90
CA SER A 183 5.32 10.82 -11.89
C SER A 183 5.33 10.17 -13.28
N ALA A 184 4.19 10.20 -13.99
CA ALA A 184 4.06 9.66 -15.33
C ALA A 184 4.99 10.38 -16.34
N LEU A 185 5.05 11.72 -16.30
CA LEU A 185 5.94 12.49 -17.16
C LEU A 185 7.41 12.20 -16.87
N SER A 186 7.78 12.09 -15.59
CA SER A 186 9.16 11.76 -15.18
C SER A 186 9.57 10.37 -15.67
N PHE A 187 8.67 9.40 -15.57
CA PHE A 187 8.93 8.04 -16.04
C PHE A 187 8.97 7.94 -17.57
N LEU A 188 8.07 8.64 -18.28
CA LEU A 188 8.13 8.76 -19.73
C LEU A 188 9.47 9.38 -20.19
N ALA A 189 9.94 10.43 -19.52
CA ALA A 189 11.25 11.01 -19.82
C ALA A 189 12.41 10.01 -19.61
N LEU A 190 12.32 9.16 -18.58
CA LEU A 190 13.28 8.08 -18.34
C LEU A 190 13.25 7.02 -19.46
N MET A 191 12.04 6.62 -19.90
CA MET A 191 11.84 5.70 -21.02
C MET A 191 12.44 6.25 -22.33
N TYR A 192 12.14 7.51 -22.67
CA TYR A 192 12.65 8.15 -23.88
C TYR A 192 14.17 8.27 -23.90
N ARG A 193 14.77 8.58 -22.73
CA ARG A 193 16.23 8.66 -22.60
C ARG A 193 16.94 7.33 -22.81
N ASP A 194 16.28 6.21 -22.59
CA ASP A 194 16.87 4.87 -22.75
C ASP A 194 16.67 4.29 -24.17
N VAL A 195 15.67 4.78 -24.91
CA VAL A 195 15.51 4.50 -26.34
C VAL A 195 16.56 5.23 -27.19
N ALA A 196 16.92 6.47 -26.82
CA ALA A 196 17.91 7.28 -27.53
C ALA A 196 19.32 6.66 -27.68
N PRO A 197 19.93 5.98 -26.67
CA PRO A 197 21.24 5.35 -26.80
C PRO A 197 21.22 4.05 -27.62
N VAL A 198 20.07 3.38 -27.77
CA VAL A 198 19.96 2.19 -28.64
C VAL A 198 19.97 2.61 -30.11
N VAL A 199 19.20 3.64 -30.47
CA VAL A 199 19.18 4.19 -31.84
C VAL A 199 20.53 4.79 -32.24
N ARG A 200 21.31 5.32 -31.29
CA ARG A 200 22.64 5.87 -31.57
C ARG A 200 23.70 4.80 -31.84
N LYS A 201 23.56 3.60 -31.26
CA LYS A 201 24.48 2.48 -31.54
C LYS A 201 24.23 1.84 -32.91
N ASP A 202 23.00 1.85 -33.41
CA ASP A 202 22.67 1.29 -34.72
C ASP A 202 23.05 2.20 -35.90
N ILE A 203 23.23 3.51 -35.67
CA ILE A 203 23.59 4.49 -36.74
C ILE A 203 25.11 4.63 -36.91
N GLN A 204 25.92 4.11 -35.98
CA GLN A 204 27.36 4.39 -35.93
C GLN A 204 28.20 3.10 -35.98
N ALA A 205 28.03 2.34 -37.06
CA ALA A 205 29.01 1.35 -37.50
C ALA A 205 29.46 1.67 -38.93
N PRO A 206 30.72 2.12 -39.10
CA PRO A 206 31.53 1.71 -40.23
C PRO A 206 32.76 0.93 -39.75
N GLU A 207 33.17 0.00 -40.60
CA GLU A 207 34.22 -1.00 -40.40
C GLU A 207 35.63 -0.41 -40.18
N GLN A 208 36.50 -1.26 -39.60
CA GLN A 208 37.96 -1.40 -39.76
C GLN A 208 38.93 -1.05 -38.59
N GLN A 209 39.50 -2.14 -38.06
CA GLN A 209 40.93 -2.46 -37.86
C GLN A 209 41.71 -2.05 -36.58
N LEU A 210 42.04 -3.11 -35.81
CA LEU A 210 43.38 -3.62 -35.41
C LEU A 210 44.30 -2.82 -34.44
N GLU A 211 44.46 -3.44 -33.25
CA GLU A 211 45.63 -3.54 -32.33
C GLU A 211 46.39 -2.29 -31.82
N LYS A 212 46.40 -2.10 -30.48
CA LYS A 212 47.61 -2.28 -29.64
C LYS A 212 47.35 -2.21 -28.12
N ASP A 213 48.14 -2.99 -27.40
CA ASP A 213 48.17 -3.26 -25.95
C ASP A 213 48.62 -2.10 -25.03
N GLN A 214 48.30 -2.30 -23.74
CA GLN A 214 49.04 -2.04 -22.48
C GLN A 214 48.37 -1.17 -21.39
N GLU A 215 47.91 -1.89 -20.35
CA GLU A 215 48.18 -1.71 -18.90
C GLU A 215 47.80 -0.39 -18.17
N GLU A 216 46.77 -0.43 -17.29
CA GLU A 216 46.92 -0.60 -15.82
C GLU A 216 45.55 -0.53 -15.05
N GLU A 217 45.35 -1.55 -14.19
CA GLU A 217 44.59 -1.66 -12.91
C GLU A 217 43.23 -0.97 -12.64
N ASN A 218 42.14 -1.76 -12.56
CA ASN A 218 41.57 -2.24 -11.27
C ASN A 218 40.39 -3.23 -11.48
N PRO A 219 40.21 -4.24 -10.60
CA PRO A 219 39.56 -5.51 -10.91
C PRO A 219 38.06 -5.54 -10.59
N LEU A 220 37.23 -5.94 -11.56
CA LEU A 220 35.92 -6.63 -11.42
C LEU A 220 35.24 -6.71 -12.80
N LYS A 221 35.83 -7.48 -13.71
CA LYS A 221 35.18 -7.90 -14.97
C LYS A 221 35.61 -9.33 -15.30
N ASN A 222 34.88 -10.31 -14.79
CA ASN A 222 34.83 -11.60 -15.48
C ASN A 222 33.93 -11.41 -16.70
N GLY A 223 34.55 -11.28 -17.87
CA GLY A 223 33.89 -11.45 -19.14
C GLY A 223 33.65 -12.94 -19.39
N GLY A 224 32.39 -13.31 -19.61
CA GLY A 224 32.00 -14.52 -20.32
C GLY A 224 31.27 -14.10 -21.59
N THR A 225 31.73 -14.61 -22.72
CA THR A 225 31.10 -14.59 -24.05
C THR A 225 29.63 -15.06 -24.02
N PRO A 226 28.81 -14.70 -25.04
CA PRO A 226 27.37 -14.91 -25.01
C PRO A 226 27.07 -16.40 -25.02
N LEU A 227 26.50 -16.89 -23.91
CA LEU A 227 26.00 -18.24 -23.85
C LEU A 227 24.70 -18.27 -24.64
N SER A 228 24.81 -18.92 -25.80
CA SER A 228 23.74 -19.44 -26.65
C SER A 228 22.52 -19.86 -25.83
N GLU A 229 21.32 -19.68 -26.39
CA GLU A 229 19.99 -20.08 -25.88
C GLU A 229 19.84 -21.57 -25.48
N GLU A 230 20.93 -22.34 -25.44
CA GLU A 230 20.99 -23.75 -25.05
C GLU A 230 21.40 -24.00 -23.59
N GLN A 231 21.56 -22.95 -22.75
CA GLN A 231 21.77 -23.11 -21.30
C GLN A 231 20.53 -22.92 -20.42
N VAL A 232 19.34 -22.76 -21.02
CA VAL A 232 18.07 -22.76 -20.28
C VAL A 232 17.62 -24.19 -19.89
N ASP A 233 18.27 -25.24 -20.40
CA ASP A 233 17.83 -26.64 -20.18
C ASP A 233 18.80 -27.54 -19.37
N VAL A 234 19.83 -26.99 -18.71
CA VAL A 234 20.77 -27.80 -17.88
C VAL A 234 20.81 -27.40 -16.39
N GLU A 235 19.85 -26.59 -15.91
CA GLU A 235 19.55 -26.49 -14.47
C GLU A 235 18.32 -27.34 -14.08
N LYS A 236 18.19 -28.51 -14.72
CA LYS A 236 17.41 -29.64 -14.21
C LYS A 236 18.40 -30.66 -13.64
N GLN A 237 18.74 -30.50 -12.36
CA GLN A 237 19.14 -31.56 -11.39
C GLN A 237 20.07 -30.99 -10.31
N THR A 238 19.50 -30.21 -9.40
CA THR A 238 19.89 -30.30 -7.99
C THR A 238 18.70 -30.90 -7.25
N PRO A 239 18.91 -31.83 -6.30
CA PRO A 239 17.81 -32.48 -5.60
C PRO A 239 16.96 -31.40 -4.95
N ALA A 240 15.65 -31.43 -5.20
CA ALA A 240 14.70 -30.50 -4.62
C ALA A 240 14.80 -30.56 -3.09
N VAL A 241 15.59 -29.67 -2.50
CA VAL A 241 15.47 -29.35 -1.09
C VAL A 241 14.03 -28.88 -0.95
N SER A 242 13.23 -29.62 -0.19
CA SER A 242 11.78 -29.41 -0.11
C SER A 242 11.51 -27.98 0.33
N PHE A 243 11.10 -27.12 -0.62
CA PHE A 243 10.62 -25.76 -0.34
C PHE A 243 9.56 -25.79 0.77
N TRP A 244 8.75 -26.84 0.79
CA TRP A 244 7.77 -27.17 1.82
C TRP A 244 8.42 -27.76 3.09
N THR A 245 9.37 -27.02 3.67
CA THR A 245 9.87 -27.30 5.01
C THR A 245 8.93 -26.67 6.04
N LEU A 246 8.79 -27.26 7.23
CA LEU A 246 7.96 -26.71 8.33
C LEU A 246 8.30 -25.25 8.64
N ASN A 247 9.57 -24.86 8.56
CA ASN A 247 9.99 -23.48 8.75
C ASN A 247 9.42 -22.53 7.68
N ASN A 248 9.43 -22.92 6.40
CA ASN A 248 8.90 -22.09 5.32
C ASN A 248 7.38 -21.99 5.40
N ILE A 249 6.70 -23.08 5.76
CA ILE A 249 5.25 -23.08 6.02
C ILE A 249 4.92 -22.13 7.18
N TYR A 250 5.69 -22.19 8.27
CA TYR A 250 5.53 -21.28 9.40
C TYR A 250 5.73 -19.81 9.01
N LEU A 251 6.77 -19.50 8.22
CA LEU A 251 7.04 -18.15 7.72
C LEU A 251 5.92 -17.65 6.79
N LEU A 252 5.43 -18.49 5.88
CA LEU A 252 4.30 -18.16 5.01
C LEU A 252 3.02 -17.90 5.81
N PHE A 253 2.78 -18.68 6.87
CA PHE A 253 1.64 -18.48 7.75
C PHE A 253 1.71 -17.16 8.52
N LEU A 254 2.88 -16.84 9.09
CA LEU A 254 3.12 -15.54 9.74
C LEU A 254 2.91 -14.38 8.75
N LEU A 255 3.39 -14.53 7.51
CA LEU A 255 3.21 -13.54 6.46
C LEU A 255 1.73 -13.36 6.11
N GLY A 256 0.99 -14.46 5.92
CA GLY A 256 -0.44 -14.41 5.63
C GLY A 256 -1.25 -13.72 6.72
N ILE A 257 -1.03 -14.08 7.99
CA ILE A 257 -1.70 -13.42 9.14
C ILE A 257 -1.32 -11.94 9.20
N SER A 258 -0.04 -11.61 9.06
CA SER A 258 0.43 -10.23 9.08
C SER A 258 -0.26 -9.38 8.02
N ASN A 259 -0.40 -9.89 6.79
CA ASN A 259 -1.09 -9.18 5.70
C ASN A 259 -2.62 -9.13 5.89
N ALA A 260 -3.23 -10.15 6.49
CA ALA A 260 -4.63 -10.11 6.86
C ALA A 260 -4.90 -8.99 7.88
N LEU A 261 -4.07 -8.91 8.92
CA LEU A 261 -4.20 -7.87 9.95
C LEU A 261 -3.91 -6.48 9.42
N THR A 262 -2.78 -6.30 8.72
CA THR A 262 -2.31 -4.97 8.29
C THR A 262 -3.07 -4.36 7.12
N ASN A 263 -3.56 -5.17 6.17
CA ASN A 263 -4.16 -4.64 4.94
C ASN A 263 -5.68 -4.89 4.85
N GLY A 264 -6.26 -5.66 5.76
CA GLY A 264 -7.66 -6.03 5.73
C GLY A 264 -8.37 -5.69 7.03
N VAL A 265 -7.96 -6.36 8.12
CA VAL A 265 -8.73 -6.33 9.37
C VAL A 265 -8.69 -4.96 10.03
N LEU A 266 -7.49 -4.45 10.33
CA LEU A 266 -7.33 -3.23 11.09
C LEU A 266 -7.75 -1.98 10.29
N PRO A 267 -7.35 -1.81 9.02
CA PRO A 267 -7.81 -0.67 8.22
C PRO A 267 -9.35 -0.56 8.16
N SER A 268 -10.06 -1.70 8.06
CA SER A 268 -11.53 -1.74 8.04
C SER A 268 -12.19 -1.16 9.31
N VAL A 269 -11.52 -1.22 10.45
CA VAL A 269 -12.05 -0.75 11.75
C VAL A 269 -11.35 0.51 12.28
N GLN A 270 -10.45 1.10 11.50
CA GLN A 270 -9.63 2.21 11.96
C GLN A 270 -10.48 3.42 12.40
N THR A 271 -11.53 3.71 11.64
CA THR A 271 -12.54 4.74 11.98
C THR A 271 -13.15 4.49 13.36
N PHE A 272 -13.59 3.26 13.64
CA PHE A 272 -14.17 2.87 14.92
C PHE A 272 -13.20 2.96 16.10
N SER A 273 -11.92 2.67 15.87
CA SER A 273 -10.89 2.72 16.91
C SER A 273 -10.40 4.15 17.24
N CYS A 274 -10.35 5.06 16.25
CA CYS A 274 -9.71 6.36 16.41
C CYS A 274 -10.68 7.54 16.47
N LEU A 275 -11.76 7.54 15.70
CA LEU A 275 -12.69 8.68 15.64
C LEU A 275 -13.35 9.01 16.99
N PRO A 276 -13.66 8.05 17.89
CA PRO A 276 -14.14 8.39 19.23
C PRO A 276 -13.17 9.27 20.02
N TYR A 277 -11.86 9.13 19.82
CA TYR A 277 -10.84 9.99 20.44
C TYR A 277 -10.64 11.33 19.71
N GLY A 278 -11.39 11.58 18.64
CA GLY A 278 -11.34 12.79 17.84
C GLY A 278 -10.65 12.62 16.48
N THR A 279 -10.97 13.52 15.56
CA THR A 279 -10.45 13.48 14.18
C THR A 279 -8.93 13.66 14.10
N MET A 280 -8.34 14.41 15.03
CA MET A 280 -6.89 14.53 15.14
C MET A 280 -6.21 13.20 15.48
N ALA A 281 -6.79 12.40 16.37
CA ALA A 281 -6.25 11.09 16.72
C ALA A 281 -6.26 10.15 15.50
N PHE A 282 -7.34 10.17 14.72
CA PHE A 282 -7.46 9.42 13.48
C PHE A 282 -6.42 9.83 12.44
N HIS A 283 -6.36 11.12 12.08
CA HIS A 283 -5.38 11.61 11.10
C HIS A 283 -3.94 11.35 11.53
N LEU A 284 -3.62 11.59 12.81
CA LEU A 284 -2.27 11.34 13.33
C LEU A 284 -1.89 9.86 13.30
N SER A 285 -2.82 8.96 13.65
CA SER A 285 -2.60 7.50 13.59
C SER A 285 -2.30 7.04 12.16
N VAL A 286 -3.04 7.56 11.19
CA VAL A 286 -2.84 7.29 9.76
C VAL A 286 -1.48 7.82 9.30
N VAL A 287 -1.22 9.12 9.47
CA VAL A 287 0.00 9.76 8.93
C VAL A 287 1.25 9.14 9.54
N LEU A 288 1.29 8.98 10.86
CA LEU A 288 2.45 8.39 11.54
C LEU A 288 2.58 6.88 11.28
N GLY A 289 1.46 6.16 11.12
CA GLY A 289 1.47 4.76 10.69
C GLY A 289 2.11 4.57 9.31
N ASN A 290 1.75 5.43 8.35
CA ASN A 290 2.34 5.39 7.00
C ASN A 290 3.83 5.76 6.98
N ILE A 291 4.33 6.51 7.97
CA ILE A 291 5.78 6.76 8.16
C ILE A 291 6.47 5.55 8.82
N ALA A 292 5.77 4.80 9.66
CA ALA A 292 6.33 3.65 10.36
C ALA A 292 6.75 2.53 9.39
N ASN A 293 6.03 2.34 8.27
CA ASN A 293 6.37 1.31 7.27
C ASN A 293 7.76 1.54 6.61
N PRO A 294 8.06 2.68 5.95
CA PRO A 294 9.39 2.91 5.38
C PRO A 294 10.48 2.95 6.44
N LEU A 295 10.18 3.40 7.67
CA LEU A 295 11.13 3.34 8.78
C LEU A 295 11.46 1.88 9.16
N ALA A 296 10.45 1.01 9.21
CA ALA A 296 10.63 -0.42 9.47
C ALA A 296 11.47 -1.09 8.38
N CYS A 297 11.20 -0.78 7.10
CA CYS A 297 12.02 -1.22 5.97
C CYS A 297 13.48 -0.76 6.10
N PHE A 298 13.71 0.50 6.49
CA PHE A 298 15.05 1.03 6.71
C PHE A 298 15.76 0.31 7.85
N VAL A 299 15.09 0.07 8.99
CA VAL A 299 15.66 -0.68 10.12
C VAL A 299 16.02 -2.12 9.70
N ALA A 300 15.17 -2.78 8.90
CA ALA A 300 15.42 -4.13 8.39
C ALA A 300 16.69 -4.25 7.53
N MET A 301 17.13 -3.14 6.90
CA MET A 301 18.39 -3.10 6.15
C MET A 301 19.63 -3.24 7.05
N PHE A 302 19.57 -2.77 8.30
CA PHE A 302 20.69 -2.83 9.24
C PHE A 302 20.60 -4.02 10.19
N VAL A 303 19.38 -4.37 10.61
CA VAL A 303 19.14 -5.43 11.59
C VAL A 303 18.17 -6.44 10.99
N LEU A 304 18.69 -7.57 10.51
CA LEU A 304 17.90 -8.65 9.94
C LEU A 304 17.72 -9.79 10.95
N LEU A 305 16.53 -9.91 11.53
CA LEU A 305 16.21 -10.96 12.51
C LEU A 305 15.98 -12.31 11.82
N ARG A 306 17.01 -13.17 11.77
CA ARG A 306 16.92 -14.50 11.13
C ARG A 306 16.24 -15.58 11.98
N SER A 307 16.03 -15.32 13.27
CA SER A 307 15.44 -16.30 14.20
C SER A 307 13.93 -16.42 13.99
N SER A 308 13.44 -17.61 13.64
CA SER A 308 12.01 -17.89 13.48
C SER A 308 11.23 -17.70 14.79
N ALA A 309 11.82 -18.07 15.93
CA ALA A 309 11.25 -17.80 17.25
C ALA A 309 11.17 -16.30 17.53
N GLY A 310 12.19 -15.52 17.14
CA GLY A 310 12.20 -14.06 17.27
C GLY A 310 11.09 -13.41 16.43
N LEU A 311 10.91 -13.87 15.18
CA LEU A 311 9.80 -13.42 14.32
C LEU A 311 8.44 -13.78 14.92
N GLY A 312 8.31 -14.95 15.54
CA GLY A 312 7.12 -15.37 16.26
C GLY A 312 6.79 -14.46 17.45
N ILE A 313 7.78 -14.15 18.29
CA ILE A 313 7.62 -13.24 19.45
C ILE A 313 7.20 -11.84 18.97
N MET A 314 7.82 -11.36 17.90
CA MET A 314 7.48 -10.06 17.32
C MET A 314 6.08 -10.03 16.74
N SER A 315 5.66 -11.10 16.04
CA SER A 315 4.29 -11.28 15.56
C SER A 315 3.29 -11.28 16.71
N LEU A 316 3.59 -12.00 17.80
CA LEU A 316 2.77 -12.01 19.02
C LEU A 316 2.65 -10.60 19.62
N GLY A 317 3.76 -9.85 19.70
CA GLY A 317 3.75 -8.45 20.11
C GLY A 317 2.84 -7.59 19.23
N GLY A 318 2.94 -7.74 17.90
CA GLY A 318 2.04 -7.07 16.95
C GLY A 318 0.58 -7.45 17.15
N CYS A 319 0.29 -8.73 17.39
CA CYS A 319 -1.07 -9.23 17.68
C CYS A 319 -1.66 -8.65 18.97
N VAL A 320 -0.85 -8.37 19.99
CA VAL A 320 -1.32 -7.69 21.21
C VAL A 320 -1.85 -6.29 20.89
N PHE A 321 -1.11 -5.51 20.11
CA PHE A 321 -1.58 -4.20 19.66
C PHE A 321 -2.79 -4.31 18.73
N ALA A 322 -2.80 -5.29 17.82
CA ALA A 322 -3.95 -5.56 16.96
C ALA A 322 -5.22 -5.87 17.76
N ALA A 323 -5.11 -6.71 18.79
CA ALA A 323 -6.22 -7.06 19.67
C ALA A 323 -6.70 -5.85 20.48
N TYR A 324 -5.78 -5.02 20.98
CA TYR A 324 -6.13 -3.76 21.64
C TYR A 324 -6.92 -2.83 20.72
N LEU A 325 -6.44 -2.60 19.49
CA LEU A 325 -7.11 -1.72 18.51
C LEU A 325 -8.48 -2.26 18.09
N LEU A 326 -8.61 -3.59 17.92
CA LEU A 326 -9.90 -4.24 17.67
C LEU A 326 -10.84 -4.12 18.86
N ALA A 327 -10.33 -4.20 20.09
CA ALA A 327 -11.13 -3.98 21.30
C ALA A 327 -11.60 -2.53 21.39
N LEU A 328 -10.77 -1.54 21.05
CA LEU A 328 -11.20 -0.14 20.96
C LEU A 328 -12.32 0.04 19.94
N ALA A 329 -12.20 -0.58 18.76
CA ALA A 329 -13.26 -0.57 17.77
C ALA A 329 -14.55 -1.22 18.29
N ALA A 330 -14.45 -2.37 18.95
CA ALA A 330 -15.61 -3.10 19.49
C ALA A 330 -16.29 -2.36 20.66
N LEU A 331 -15.53 -1.58 21.42
CA LEU A 331 -16.04 -0.73 22.51
C LEU A 331 -16.52 0.64 22.02
N SER A 332 -16.37 0.95 20.72
CA SER A 332 -16.95 2.14 20.11
C SER A 332 -18.48 2.12 20.29
N PRO A 333 -19.12 3.21 20.73
CA PRO A 333 -18.60 4.59 20.73
C PRO A 333 -17.87 5.05 22.00
N CYS A 334 -17.82 4.22 23.06
CA CYS A 334 -17.27 4.56 24.37
C CYS A 334 -16.00 3.77 24.71
N PRO A 335 -14.89 3.94 23.97
CA PRO A 335 -13.65 3.23 24.28
C PRO A 335 -13.02 3.75 25.59
N PRO A 336 -12.15 2.96 26.24
CA PRO A 336 -11.50 3.36 27.49
C PRO A 336 -10.66 4.63 27.34
N LEU A 337 -10.53 5.44 28.40
CA LEU A 337 -9.76 6.70 28.40
C LEU A 337 -10.33 7.78 27.44
N LEU A 338 -11.61 7.69 27.07
CA LEU A 338 -12.30 8.72 26.29
C LEU A 338 -12.18 10.10 26.98
N GLY A 339 -12.03 11.17 26.19
CA GLY A 339 -11.90 12.54 26.69
C GLY A 339 -10.55 12.89 27.35
N SER A 340 -9.62 11.93 27.44
CA SER A 340 -8.29 12.16 28.00
C SER A 340 -7.20 12.22 26.92
N ASN A 341 -6.22 13.12 27.09
CA ASN A 341 -5.04 13.18 26.22
C ASN A 341 -4.24 11.86 26.25
N ALA A 342 -4.29 11.12 27.36
CA ALA A 342 -3.67 9.82 27.48
C ALA A 342 -4.28 8.80 26.50
N GLY A 343 -5.61 8.77 26.35
CA GLY A 343 -6.29 7.90 25.38
C GLY A 343 -5.85 8.18 23.94
N VAL A 344 -5.81 9.45 23.55
CA VAL A 344 -5.33 9.90 22.23
C VAL A 344 -3.89 9.43 21.97
N VAL A 345 -2.99 9.62 22.93
CA VAL A 345 -1.59 9.23 22.78
C VAL A 345 -1.45 7.70 22.66
N VAL A 346 -2.17 6.94 23.49
CA VAL A 346 -2.08 5.47 23.50
C VAL A 346 -2.61 4.87 22.20
N VAL A 347 -3.75 5.34 21.66
CA VAL A 347 -4.30 4.82 20.41
C VAL A 347 -3.36 5.09 19.23
N VAL A 348 -2.81 6.32 19.14
CA VAL A 348 -1.88 6.71 18.08
C VAL A 348 -0.59 5.89 18.15
N ILE A 349 0.02 5.78 19.34
CA ILE A 349 1.23 4.96 19.52
C ILE A 349 0.98 3.49 19.20
N SER A 350 -0.19 2.96 19.57
CA SER A 350 -0.55 1.56 19.27
C SER A 350 -0.62 1.30 17.77
N TRP A 351 -1.21 2.22 16.99
CA TRP A 351 -1.22 2.13 15.52
C TRP A 351 0.18 2.18 14.91
N ILE A 352 1.04 3.06 15.41
CA ILE A 352 2.43 3.20 14.93
C ILE A 352 3.21 1.91 15.20
N ILE A 353 3.15 1.39 16.44
CA ILE A 353 3.88 0.18 16.82
C ILE A 353 3.34 -1.04 16.06
N PHE A 354 2.02 -1.20 15.97
CA PHE A 354 1.39 -2.26 15.18
C PHE A 354 1.89 -2.25 13.72
N THR A 355 1.82 -1.09 13.08
CA THR A 355 2.23 -0.93 11.67
C THR A 355 3.72 -1.19 11.50
N GLY A 356 4.56 -0.64 12.38
CA GLY A 356 6.01 -0.82 12.34
C GLY A 356 6.45 -2.27 12.55
N LEU A 357 5.90 -2.96 13.56
CA LEU A 357 6.24 -4.36 13.86
C LEU A 357 5.89 -5.29 12.71
N PHE A 358 4.68 -5.19 12.17
CA PHE A 358 4.28 -6.07 11.07
C PHE A 358 4.93 -5.68 9.74
N SER A 359 5.22 -4.40 9.50
CA SER A 359 6.00 -3.98 8.33
C SER A 359 7.42 -4.57 8.37
N TYR A 360 8.10 -4.47 9.51
CA TYR A 360 9.40 -5.09 9.69
C TYR A 360 9.31 -6.62 9.54
N LEU A 361 8.29 -7.27 10.14
CA LEU A 361 8.05 -8.71 9.98
C LEU A 361 7.92 -9.11 8.52
N LYS A 362 7.09 -8.40 7.74
CA LYS A 362 6.86 -8.67 6.31
C LYS A 362 8.17 -8.59 5.51
N VAL A 363 8.97 -7.55 5.75
CA VAL A 363 10.27 -7.36 5.07
C VAL A 363 11.25 -8.48 5.41
N VAL A 364 11.40 -8.83 6.69
CA VAL A 364 12.35 -9.87 7.10
C VAL A 364 11.90 -11.24 6.59
N VAL A 365 10.62 -11.59 6.73
CA VAL A 365 10.07 -12.86 6.23
C VAL A 365 10.22 -12.94 4.70
N GLY A 366 9.91 -11.86 3.98
CA GLY A 366 10.12 -11.78 2.53
C GLY A 366 11.58 -11.97 2.13
N THR A 367 12.52 -11.38 2.88
CA THR A 367 13.97 -11.54 2.64
C THR A 367 14.44 -12.97 2.89
N LEU A 368 13.95 -13.62 3.95
CA LEU A 368 14.28 -15.01 4.26
C LEU A 368 13.73 -15.99 3.21
N LEU A 369 12.49 -15.78 2.77
CA LEU A 369 11.86 -16.59 1.72
C LEU A 369 12.52 -16.34 0.36
N HIS A 370 12.97 -15.11 0.06
CA HIS A 370 13.70 -14.82 -1.17
C HIS A 370 14.99 -15.66 -1.29
N GLY A 371 15.72 -15.84 -0.18
CA GLY A 371 16.90 -16.71 -0.13
C GLY A 371 16.62 -18.20 -0.34
N ALA A 372 15.36 -18.64 -0.27
CA ALA A 372 14.95 -20.04 -0.48
C ALA A 372 14.61 -20.37 -1.95
N GLY A 373 14.69 -19.40 -2.88
CA GLY A 373 14.58 -19.63 -4.33
C GLY A 373 13.32 -19.02 -4.99
N HIS A 374 13.23 -19.14 -6.31
CA HIS A 374 12.16 -18.52 -7.12
C HIS A 374 10.75 -18.99 -6.74
N THR A 375 10.57 -20.29 -6.46
CA THR A 375 9.29 -20.85 -6.03
C THR A 375 8.82 -20.23 -4.71
N ALA A 376 9.75 -19.96 -3.79
CA ALA A 376 9.45 -19.34 -2.50
C ALA A 376 8.92 -17.92 -2.64
N LEU A 377 9.47 -17.15 -3.59
CA LEU A 377 9.02 -15.80 -3.88
C LEU A 377 7.61 -15.77 -4.47
N LEU A 378 7.26 -16.75 -5.31
CA LEU A 378 5.89 -16.88 -5.85
C LEU A 378 4.89 -17.17 -4.73
N TRP A 379 5.17 -18.15 -3.86
CA TRP A 379 4.30 -18.46 -2.72
C TRP A 379 4.22 -17.32 -1.70
N CYS A 380 5.30 -16.58 -1.49
CA CYS A 380 5.32 -15.34 -0.69
C CYS A 380 4.26 -14.34 -1.22
N GLY A 381 4.28 -14.06 -2.53
CA GLY A 381 3.29 -13.20 -3.18
C GLY A 381 1.85 -13.71 -3.03
N VAL A 382 1.63 -15.02 -3.23
CA VAL A 382 0.32 -15.65 -3.06
C VAL A 382 -0.21 -15.48 -1.63
N PHE A 383 0.62 -15.72 -0.61
CA PHE A 383 0.20 -15.60 0.80
C PHE A 383 -0.04 -14.15 1.23
N ILE A 384 0.72 -13.18 0.69
CA ILE A 384 0.47 -11.75 0.91
C ILE A 384 -0.95 -11.40 0.42
N GLN A 385 -1.25 -11.71 -0.85
CA GLN A 385 -2.53 -11.39 -1.47
C GLN A 385 -3.70 -12.14 -0.83
N ALA A 386 -3.52 -13.44 -0.58
CA ALA A 386 -4.54 -14.26 0.07
C ALA A 386 -4.84 -13.75 1.49
N GLY A 387 -3.81 -13.41 2.26
CA GLY A 387 -3.97 -12.83 3.60
C GLY A 387 -4.81 -11.56 3.58
N SER A 388 -4.43 -10.58 2.75
CA SER A 388 -5.17 -9.31 2.63
C SER A 388 -6.63 -9.51 2.18
N LEU A 389 -6.86 -10.40 1.21
CA LEU A 389 -8.21 -10.71 0.72
C LEU A 389 -9.07 -11.38 1.79
N ILE A 390 -8.52 -12.36 2.52
CA ILE A 390 -9.21 -13.03 3.62
C ILE A 390 -9.56 -12.01 4.71
N GLY A 391 -8.62 -11.14 5.09
CA GLY A 391 -8.86 -10.09 6.09
C GLY A 391 -9.98 -9.14 5.68
N ALA A 392 -9.93 -8.62 4.45
CA ALA A 392 -10.92 -7.68 3.93
C ALA A 392 -12.32 -8.33 3.77
N LEU A 393 -12.40 -9.53 3.19
CA LEU A 393 -13.67 -10.24 3.01
C LEU A 393 -14.27 -10.71 4.34
N THR A 394 -13.45 -10.94 5.37
CA THR A 394 -13.94 -11.25 6.71
C THR A 394 -14.49 -10.00 7.38
N MET A 395 -13.78 -8.87 7.34
CA MET A 395 -14.23 -7.67 8.04
C MET A 395 -15.35 -6.90 7.34
N PHE A 396 -15.43 -6.95 6.02
CA PHE A 396 -16.47 -6.25 5.27
C PHE A 396 -17.90 -6.57 5.74
N PRO A 397 -18.35 -7.84 5.83
CA PRO A 397 -19.69 -8.14 6.33
C PRO A 397 -19.85 -7.77 7.81
N LEU A 398 -18.82 -7.95 8.65
CA LEU A 398 -18.86 -7.58 10.06
C LEU A 398 -19.11 -6.08 10.25
N VAL A 399 -18.43 -5.24 9.48
CA VAL A 399 -18.55 -3.78 9.56
C VAL A 399 -19.79 -3.26 8.83
N SER A 400 -20.00 -3.69 7.58
CA SER A 400 -20.94 -3.05 6.66
C SER A 400 -22.30 -3.74 6.53
N VAL A 401 -22.44 -5.00 6.96
CA VAL A 401 -23.70 -5.78 6.83
C VAL A 401 -24.29 -6.08 8.21
N TYR A 402 -23.47 -6.61 9.12
CA TYR A 402 -23.90 -6.96 10.47
C TYR A 402 -23.80 -5.80 11.46
N HIS A 403 -23.12 -4.70 11.08
CA HIS A 403 -22.93 -3.52 11.92
C HIS A 403 -22.44 -3.86 13.34
N VAL A 404 -21.46 -4.79 13.43
CA VAL A 404 -20.90 -5.25 14.71
C VAL A 404 -20.25 -4.11 15.50
N PHE A 405 -19.75 -3.08 14.79
CA PHE A 405 -19.14 -1.91 15.38
C PHE A 405 -20.12 -0.72 15.36
N HIS A 406 -20.31 -0.09 16.51
CA HIS A 406 -21.23 1.04 16.64
C HIS A 406 -20.52 2.36 16.34
N GLN A 407 -21.20 3.23 15.59
CA GLN A 407 -20.70 4.56 15.24
C GLN A 407 -20.90 5.52 16.40
N ALA A 408 -19.93 6.38 16.68
CA ALA A 408 -20.09 7.47 17.64
C ALA A 408 -20.97 8.59 17.06
N GLN A 409 -21.92 9.06 17.86
CA GLN A 409 -22.77 10.21 17.57
C GLN A 409 -22.14 11.48 18.11
N ASP A 410 -21.92 12.43 17.20
CA ASP A 410 -21.37 13.75 17.52
C ASP A 410 -22.21 14.43 18.63
N CYS A 411 -21.58 14.74 19.77
CA CYS A 411 -22.16 15.49 20.90
C CYS A 411 -23.35 14.84 21.63
N VAL A 412 -23.58 13.54 21.47
CA VAL A 412 -24.69 12.81 22.13
C VAL A 412 -24.20 11.73 23.10
N ASP A 413 -23.07 11.09 22.80
CA ASP A 413 -22.60 9.94 23.57
C ASP A 413 -22.02 10.35 24.93
N ASN A 414 -22.87 10.34 25.97
CA ASN A 414 -22.44 10.41 27.36
C ASN A 414 -21.93 9.03 27.81
N CYS A 415 -20.66 8.78 27.53
CA CYS A 415 -19.96 7.62 28.05
C CYS A 415 -19.69 7.82 29.55
N SER A 416 -20.51 7.18 30.39
CA SER A 416 -20.43 7.22 31.87
C SER A 416 -19.33 6.35 32.44
#